data_AF-A0A2U3A0A2-F1
#
_entry.id   AF-A0A2U3A0A2-F1
#
_cell.length_a   1.000
_cell.length_b   1.000
_cell.length_c   1.000
_cell.angle_alpha   90.00
_cell.angle_beta   90.00
_cell.angle_gamma   90.00
#
_symmetry.space_group_name_H-M   'P 1'
#
loop_
_entity.id
_entity.type
_entity.pdbx_description
1 polymer ?
#
loop_
_entity_poly.entity_id
_entity_poly.type
_entity_poly.pdbx_seq_one_letter_code
_entity_poly.pdbx_strand_id
1 'polypeptide(L)'
;MTLLDLPCTHRTVGVEAAVRLPTVMMLVVEDACTAFAREDWRAHEPPRWRPRARRRWHSEGRRLRDKETRLRELAVQCLDTPD
;
A
#
# COMPACT_ATOMS: atom_id res chain seq x y z
N MET A 1 -22.12 1.23 -10.32
CA MET A 1 -20.67 1.38 -10.59
C MET A 1 -19.92 0.53 -9.57
N THR A 2 -19.06 -0.37 -10.03
CA THR A 2 -18.23 -1.20 -9.13
C THR A 2 -16.99 -0.39 -8.72
N LEU A 3 -16.68 -0.40 -7.43
CA LEU A 3 -15.55 0.31 -6.84
C LEU A 3 -14.52 -0.69 -6.30
N LEU A 4 -13.25 -0.31 -6.33
CA LEU A 4 -12.14 -1.00 -5.68
C LEU A 4 -11.68 -0.18 -4.48
N ASP A 5 -11.54 -0.83 -3.34
CA ASP A 5 -10.98 -0.24 -2.13
C ASP A 5 -9.46 -0.32 -2.15
N LEU A 6 -8.80 0.79 -1.83
CA LEU A 6 -7.35 0.92 -1.73
C LEU A 6 -6.96 1.13 -0.26
N PRO A 7 -6.79 0.05 0.53
CA PRO A 7 -6.62 0.14 1.98
C PRO A 7 -5.35 0.86 2.44
N CYS A 8 -4.27 0.87 1.65
CA CYS A 8 -3.03 1.55 2.05
C CYS A 8 -3.16 3.07 1.88
N THR A 9 -3.89 3.50 0.86
CA THR A 9 -4.12 4.91 0.51
C THR A 9 -5.39 5.50 1.12
N HIS A 10 -6.30 4.67 1.64
CA HIS A 10 -7.62 5.05 2.17
C HIS A 10 -8.50 5.74 1.11
N ARG A 11 -8.46 5.21 -0.11
CA ARG A 11 -9.19 5.73 -1.27
C ARG A 11 -10.03 4.63 -1.91
N THR A 12 -10.92 5.05 -2.80
CA THR A 12 -11.69 4.16 -3.67
C THR A 12 -11.52 4.60 -5.11
N VAL A 13 -11.55 3.63 -6.02
CA VAL A 13 -11.38 3.86 -7.46
C VAL A 13 -12.46 3.09 -8.22
N GLY A 14 -13.05 3.71 -9.25
CA GLY A 14 -13.94 3.00 -10.17
C GLY A 14 -13.20 1.94 -10.97
N VAL A 15 -13.77 0.73 -11.06
CA VAL A 15 -13.16 -0.37 -11.82
C VAL A 15 -12.84 0.04 -13.26
N GLU A 16 -13.71 0.84 -13.89
CA GLU A 16 -13.47 1.35 -15.24
C GLU A 16 -12.21 2.22 -15.32
N ALA A 17 -12.01 3.16 -14.39
CA ALA A 17 -10.81 3.98 -14.33
C ALA A 17 -9.55 3.13 -14.08
N ALA A 18 -9.65 2.14 -13.18
CA ALA A 18 -8.57 1.20 -12.89
C ALA A 18 -8.16 0.36 -14.11
N VAL A 19 -9.09 0.08 -15.04
CA VAL A 19 -8.80 -0.66 -16.27
C VAL A 19 -8.30 0.26 -17.39
N ARG A 20 -8.87 1.47 -17.51
CA ARG A 20 -8.62 2.37 -18.65
C ARG A 20 -7.39 3.25 -18.49
N LEU A 21 -7.02 3.60 -17.26
CA LEU A 21 -5.91 4.51 -16.96
C LEU A 21 -4.72 3.72 -16.40
N PRO A 22 -3.61 3.56 -17.15
CA PRO A 22 -2.47 2.75 -16.72
C PRO A 22 -1.86 3.21 -15.38
N THR A 23 -1.84 4.51 -15.12
CA THR A 23 -1.34 5.08 -13.85
C THR A 23 -2.21 4.67 -12.66
N VAL A 24 -3.53 4.70 -12.84
CA VAL A 24 -4.51 4.24 -11.83
C VAL A 24 -4.43 2.72 -11.65
N MET A 25 -4.29 1.96 -12.73
CA MET A 25 -4.06 0.51 -12.66
C MET A 25 -2.82 0.18 -11.81
N MET A 26 -1.70 0.84 -12.07
CA MET A 26 -0.47 0.65 -11.32
C MET A 26 -0.62 1.03 -9.85
N LEU A 27 -1.34 2.11 -9.54
CA LEU A 27 -1.66 2.49 -8.17
C LEU A 27 -2.44 1.39 -7.44
N VAL A 28 -3.48 0.84 -8.08
CA VAL A 28 -4.29 -0.27 -7.53
C VAL A 28 -3.43 -1.49 -7.23
N VAL A 29 -2.58 -1.89 -8.18
CA VAL A 29 -1.67 -3.04 -8.01
C VAL A 29 -0.68 -2.81 -6.88
N GLU A 30 -0.05 -1.63 -6.81
CA GLU A 30 0.91 -1.33 -5.77
C GLU A 30 0.28 -1.20 -4.38
N ASP A 31 -0.94 -0.67 -4.28
CA ASP A 31 -1.71 -0.63 -3.03
C ASP A 31 -2.00 -2.06 -2.55
N ALA A 32 -2.52 -2.93 -3.42
CA ALA A 32 -2.79 -4.33 -3.09
C ALA A 32 -1.53 -5.10 -2.66
N CYS A 33 -0.43 -4.99 -3.42
CA CYS A 33 0.85 -5.61 -3.06
C CYS A 33 1.38 -5.09 -1.71
N THR A 34 1.19 -3.80 -1.41
CA THR A 34 1.63 -3.21 -0.14
C THR A 34 0.76 -3.67 1.02
N ALA A 35 -0.54 -3.84 0.80
CA ALA A 35 -1.47 -4.39 1.78
C ALA A 35 -1.07 -5.83 2.14
N PHE A 36 -0.81 -6.69 1.15
CA PHE A 36 -0.34 -8.06 1.39
C PHE A 36 1.02 -8.10 2.11
N ALA A 37 1.98 -7.27 1.68
CA ALA A 37 3.28 -7.18 2.36
C ALA A 37 3.16 -6.74 3.82
N ARG A 38 2.20 -5.87 4.14
CA ARG A 38 1.94 -5.43 5.51
C ARG A 38 1.30 -6.51 6.37
N GLU A 39 0.37 -7.26 5.80
CA GLU A 39 -0.23 -8.40 6.47
C GLU A 39 0.83 -9.47 6.77
N ASP A 40 1.63 -9.84 5.76
CA ASP A 40 2.73 -10.79 5.90
C ASP A 40 3.76 -10.34 6.96
N TRP A 41 4.20 -9.09 6.90
CA TRP A 41 5.12 -8.52 7.89
C TRP A 41 4.57 -8.61 9.31
N ARG A 42 3.27 -8.33 9.52
CA ARG A 42 2.61 -8.44 10.84
C ARG A 42 2.57 -9.88 11.32
N ALA A 43 2.25 -10.82 10.44
CA ALA A 43 2.19 -12.25 10.77
C ALA A 43 3.55 -12.79 11.23
N HIS A 44 4.65 -12.23 10.73
CA HIS A 44 6.01 -12.63 11.05
C HIS A 44 6.65 -11.87 12.23
N GLU A 45 5.87 -11.30 13.16
CA GLU A 45 6.45 -10.61 14.33
C GLU A 45 7.32 -11.56 15.17
N PRO A 46 8.62 -11.26 15.35
CA PRO A 46 9.50 -12.13 16.13
C PRO A 46 9.29 -11.95 17.65
N PRO A 47 9.49 -13.04 18.44
CA PRO A 47 9.37 -12.99 19.89
C PRO A 47 10.26 -11.94 20.56
N ARG A 48 9.80 -11.40 21.70
CA ARG A 48 10.47 -10.33 22.48
C ARG A 48 11.93 -10.65 22.84
N TRP A 49 12.24 -11.91 23.10
CA TRP A 49 13.58 -12.38 23.47
C TRP A 49 14.57 -12.49 22.31
N ARG A 50 14.17 -12.21 21.06
CA ARG A 50 15.06 -12.15 19.88
C ARG A 50 15.33 -10.70 19.44
N PRO A 51 16.17 -9.93 20.15
CA PRO A 51 16.32 -8.49 19.92
C PRO A 51 16.85 -8.14 18.52
N ARG A 52 17.74 -8.98 17.95
CA ARG A 52 18.26 -8.75 16.58
C ARG A 52 17.18 -8.93 15.53
N ALA A 53 16.35 -9.97 15.65
CA ALA A 53 15.22 -10.21 14.73
C ALA A 53 14.19 -9.08 14.85
N ARG A 54 13.87 -8.65 16.07
CA ARG A 54 12.96 -7.51 16.31
C ARG A 54 13.47 -6.21 15.69
N ARG A 55 14.76 -5.91 15.81
CA ARG A 55 15.34 -4.73 15.15
C ARG A 55 15.16 -4.78 13.63
N ARG A 56 15.37 -5.94 13.00
CA ARG A 56 15.14 -6.13 11.56
C ARG A 56 13.67 -5.95 11.21
N TRP A 57 12.77 -6.62 11.95
CA TRP A 57 11.32 -6.49 11.78
C TRP A 57 10.84 -5.04 11.90
N HIS A 58 11.33 -4.28 12.88
CA HIS A 58 11.01 -2.85 12.99
C HIS A 58 11.55 -2.02 11.82
N SER A 59 12.74 -2.31 11.31
CA SER A 59 13.31 -1.62 10.14
C SER A 59 12.51 -1.90 8.88
N GLU A 60 12.06 -3.14 8.68
CA GLU A 60 11.16 -3.51 7.60
C GLU A 60 9.80 -2.80 7.72
N GLY A 61 9.22 -2.78 8.92
CA GLY A 61 7.99 -2.04 9.18
C GLY A 61 8.11 -0.53 8.92
N ARG A 62 9.30 0.07 9.12
CA ARG A 62 9.55 1.47 8.71
C ARG A 62 9.50 1.62 7.19
N ARG A 63 10.21 0.76 6.45
CA ARG A 63 10.20 0.77 4.98
C ARG A 63 8.80 0.60 4.40
N LEU A 64 7.98 -0.28 4.98
CA LEU A 64 6.59 -0.46 4.56
C LEU A 64 5.75 0.80 4.81
N ARG A 65 5.94 1.48 5.95
CA ARG A 65 5.28 2.77 6.20
C ARG A 65 5.71 3.85 5.22
N ASP A 66 6.99 3.93 4.90
CA ASP A 66 7.50 4.89 3.91
C ASP A 66 6.88 4.60 2.53
N LYS A 67 6.75 3.33 2.15
CA LYS A 67 6.05 2.91 0.92
C LYS A 67 4.57 3.34 0.93
N GLU A 68 3.86 3.14 2.03
CA GLU A 68 2.47 3.59 2.18
C GLU A 68 2.32 5.10 2.05
N THR A 69 3.22 5.87 2.67
CA THR A 69 3.23 7.35 2.56
C THR A 69 3.40 7.76 1.11
N ARG A 70 4.37 7.19 0.40
CA ARG A 70 4.58 7.46 -1.02
C ARG A 70 3.37 7.06 -1.87
N LEU A 71 2.72 5.95 -1.56
CA LEU A 71 1.51 5.54 -2.27
C LEU A 71 0.35 6.52 -2.05
N ARG A 72 0.20 7.08 -0.85
CA ARG A 72 -0.81 8.11 -0.58
C ARG A 72 -0.56 9.37 -1.40
N GLU A 73 0.69 9.80 -1.50
CA GLU A 73 1.08 10.94 -2.33
C GLU A 73 0.78 10.68 -3.82
N LEU A 74 1.10 9.47 -4.31
CA LEU A 74 0.75 9.08 -5.68
C LEU A 74 -0.76 8.99 -5.90
N ALA A 75 -1.53 8.53 -4.91
CA ALA A 75 -2.98 8.48 -5.00
C ALA A 75 -3.58 9.88 -5.15
N VAL A 76 -3.09 10.86 -4.39
CA VAL A 76 -3.48 12.27 -4.57
C VAL A 76 -3.19 12.74 -5.99
N GLN A 77 -1.99 12.48 -6.50
CA GLN A 77 -1.61 12.88 -7.86
C GLN A 77 -2.45 12.18 -8.95
N CYS A 78 -2.74 10.89 -8.80
CA CYS A 78 -3.41 10.12 -9.85
C CYS A 78 -4.93 10.27 -9.84
N LEU A 79 -5.52 10.59 -8.68
CA LEU A 79 -6.99 10.60 -8.50
C LEU A 79 -7.57 12.00 -8.37
N ASP A 80 -6.78 12.99 -7.92
CA ASP A 80 -7.25 14.36 -7.72
C ASP A 80 -6.86 15.31 -8.87
N THR A 81 -6.12 14.83 -9.88
CA THR A 81 -5.82 15.63 -11.07
C THR A 81 -7.01 15.57 -12.04
N PRO A 82 -7.61 16.72 -12.42
CA PRO A 82 -8.68 16.74 -13.40
C PRO A 82 -8.12 16.40 -14.79
N ASP A 83 -8.80 15.49 -15.50
CA ASP A 83 -8.63 15.27 -16.95
C ASP A 83 -8.90 16.55 -17.75
#